data_AF-A0A2P2DF95-F1
#
_entry.id   AF-A0A2P2DF95-F1
#
_cell.length_a   1.000
_cell.length_b   1.000
_cell.length_c   1.000
_cell.angle_alpha   90.00
_cell.angle_beta   90.00
_cell.angle_gamma   90.00
#
_symmetry.space_group_name_H-M   'P 1'
#
loop_
_entity.id
_entity.type
_entity.pdbx_description
1 polymer ?
#
loop_
_entity_poly.entity_id
_entity_poly.type
_entity_poly.pdbx_seq_one_letter_code
_entity_poly.pdbx_strand_id
1 'polypeptide(L)'
;MSLANPSETEGFTLMSGMYVEFLYKGLPSEAGPFFHSIFMDWLPNSNFELDNRPHFEVMGEKYKNDDPDSEELVYIPIVSR
;
A
#
# COMPACT_ATOMS: atom_id res chain seq x y z
N MET A 1 6.21 27.85 10.29
CA MET A 1 6.56 26.59 9.60
C MET A 1 7.29 25.74 10.62
N SER A 2 6.57 24.89 11.34
CA SER A 2 7.17 24.06 12.39
C SER A 2 7.84 22.87 11.70
N LEU A 3 9.16 22.80 11.76
CA LEU A 3 9.89 21.59 11.43
C LEU A 3 9.50 20.54 12.48
N ALA A 4 9.03 19.37 12.06
CA ALA A 4 8.65 18.30 12.97
C ALA A 4 9.82 17.99 13.93
N ASN A 5 9.56 18.00 15.24
CA ASN A 5 10.55 17.64 16.24
C ASN A 5 10.73 16.12 16.21
N PRO A 6 11.98 15.59 16.11
CA PRO A 6 12.25 14.15 16.13
C PRO A 6 11.77 13.42 17.40
N SER A 7 11.37 14.15 18.44
CA SER A 7 10.81 13.59 19.68
C SER A 7 9.37 13.08 19.53
N GLU A 8 8.68 13.38 18.43
CA GLU A 8 7.28 12.96 18.18
C GLU A 8 7.17 11.76 17.25
N THR A 9 8.27 11.24 16.71
CA THR A 9 8.26 10.05 15.85
C THR A 9 8.37 8.79 16.70
N GLU A 10 7.35 7.93 16.65
CA GLU A 10 7.41 6.59 17.23
C GLU A 10 7.96 5.59 16.20
N GLY A 11 8.88 4.74 16.64
CA GLY A 11 9.38 3.65 15.81
C GLY A 11 8.32 2.58 15.60
N PHE A 12 8.18 2.10 14.37
CA PHE A 12 7.29 0.99 14.03
C PHE A 12 8.09 -0.16 13.41
N THR A 13 7.95 -1.36 13.98
CA THR A 13 8.56 -2.58 13.43
C THR A 13 7.51 -3.36 12.66
N LEU A 14 7.70 -3.46 11.34
CA LEU A 14 6.85 -4.28 10.49
C LEU A 14 7.22 -5.76 10.67
N MET A 15 6.26 -6.58 11.07
CA MET A 15 6.48 -8.03 11.16
C MET A 15 6.63 -8.65 9.75
N SER A 16 7.61 -9.54 9.61
CA SER A 16 7.81 -10.31 8.39
C SER A 16 6.59 -11.18 8.08
N GLY A 17 6.33 -11.41 6.79
CA GLY A 17 5.28 -12.31 6.31
C GLY A 17 5.05 -12.12 4.82
N MET A 18 4.07 -12.82 4.26
CA MET A 18 3.77 -12.71 2.84
C MET A 18 3.00 -11.43 2.52
N TYR A 19 3.33 -10.82 1.40
CA TYR A 19 2.61 -9.70 0.82
C TYR A 19 2.43 -9.96 -0.66
N VAL A 20 1.34 -9.44 -1.21
CA VAL A 20 1.16 -9.29 -2.65
C VAL A 20 1.52 -7.87 -3.01
N GLU A 21 2.31 -7.73 -4.07
CA GLU A 21 2.71 -6.45 -4.64
C GLU A 21 1.76 -6.09 -5.78
N PHE A 22 1.20 -4.88 -5.73
CA PHE A 22 0.41 -4.29 -6.81
C PHE A 22 1.03 -2.96 -7.23
N LEU A 23 1.14 -2.73 -8.54
CA LEU A 23 1.53 -1.42 -9.06
C LEU A 23 0.29 -0.54 -9.18
N TYR A 24 0.28 0.58 -8.45
CA TYR A 24 -0.68 1.65 -8.66
C TYR A 24 -0.07 2.72 -9.55
N LYS A 25 -0.85 3.23 -10.50
CA LYS A 25 -0.52 4.41 -11.30
C LYS A 25 -1.71 5.35 -11.35
N GLY A 26 -1.53 6.59 -10.88
CA GLY A 26 -2.60 7.58 -10.85
C GLY A 26 -2.49 8.55 -9.67
N LEU A 27 -3.51 9.40 -9.52
CA LEU A 27 -3.60 10.31 -8.39
C LEU A 27 -4.04 9.57 -7.12
N PRO A 28 -3.50 9.88 -5.93
CA PRO A 28 -3.95 9.27 -4.68
C PRO A 28 -5.45 9.45 -4.40
N SER A 29 -6.03 10.59 -4.82
CA SER A 29 -7.46 10.88 -4.71
C SER A 29 -8.35 9.96 -5.55
N GLU A 30 -7.77 9.27 -6.54
CA GLU A 30 -8.46 8.40 -7.49
C GLU A 30 -8.17 6.91 -7.23
N ALA A 31 -7.48 6.55 -6.14
CA ALA A 31 -7.08 5.16 -5.86
C ALA A 31 -8.24 4.24 -5.44
N GLY A 32 -9.43 4.79 -5.17
CA GLY A 32 -10.60 4.02 -4.70
C GLY A 32 -10.95 2.81 -5.58
N PRO A 33 -11.16 2.96 -6.90
CA PRO A 33 -11.41 1.84 -7.80
C PRO A 33 -10.29 0.80 -7.85
N PHE A 34 -9.02 1.22 -7.71
CA PHE A 34 -7.89 0.30 -7.63
C PHE A 34 -7.99 -0.60 -6.40
N PHE A 35 -8.15 -0.03 -5.20
CA PHE A 35 -8.34 -0.83 -3.98
C PHE A 35 -9.61 -1.67 -4.01
N HIS A 36 -10.70 -1.14 -4.58
CA HIS A 36 -11.93 -1.92 -4.77
C HIS A 36 -11.68 -3.17 -5.61
N SER A 37 -10.96 -3.05 -6.74
CA SER A 37 -10.64 -4.21 -7.58
C SER A 37 -9.82 -5.27 -6.83
N ILE A 38 -8.94 -4.85 -5.93
CA ILE A 38 -8.14 -5.80 -5.15
C ILE A 38 -9.00 -6.50 -4.09
N PHE A 39 -9.75 -5.75 -3.28
CA PHE A 39 -10.47 -6.32 -2.14
C PHE A 39 -11.79 -7.00 -2.49
N MET A 40 -12.46 -6.57 -3.56
CA MET A 40 -13.80 -7.05 -3.93
C MET A 40 -13.78 -8.04 -5.09
N ASP A 41 -12.69 -8.10 -5.87
CA ASP A 41 -12.57 -9.01 -7.00
C ASP A 41 -11.36 -9.92 -6.87
N TRP A 42 -10.14 -9.39 -6.87
CA TRP A 42 -8.92 -10.22 -6.86
C TRP A 42 -8.81 -11.10 -5.62
N LEU A 43 -8.93 -10.52 -4.41
CA LEU A 43 -8.68 -11.23 -3.16
C LEU A 43 -9.72 -12.34 -2.91
N PRO A 44 -11.05 -12.11 -3.05
CA PRO A 44 -12.04 -13.17 -2.90
C PRO A 44 -11.83 -14.35 -3.87
N ASN A 45 -11.39 -14.06 -5.10
CA ASN A 45 -11.15 -15.05 -6.16
C ASN A 45 -9.74 -15.67 -6.15
N SER A 46 -8.86 -15.24 -5.23
CA SER A 46 -7.51 -15.80 -5.07
C SER A 46 -7.48 -17.00 -4.12
N ASN A 47 -6.32 -17.66 -4.00
CA ASN A 47 -6.05 -18.69 -2.99
C ASN A 47 -5.55 -18.10 -1.65
N PHE A 48 -5.77 -16.81 -1.42
CA PHE A 48 -5.26 -16.08 -0.27
C PHE A 48 -6.38 -15.47 0.55
N GLU A 49 -6.08 -15.19 1.82
CA GLU A 49 -6.89 -14.37 2.72
C GLU A 49 -6.11 -13.14 3.15
N LEU A 50 -6.84 -12.08 3.53
CA LEU A 50 -6.25 -10.89 4.11
C LEU A 50 -5.65 -11.23 5.47
N ASP A 51 -4.39 -10.92 5.66
CA ASP A 51 -3.72 -11.09 6.94
C ASP A 51 -3.85 -9.82 7.80
N ASN A 52 -3.96 -9.98 9.12
CA ASN A 52 -4.14 -8.88 10.06
C ASN A 52 -2.80 -8.19 10.38
N ARG A 53 -2.22 -7.58 9.35
CA ARG A 53 -0.98 -6.80 9.40
C ARG A 53 -1.16 -5.47 8.67
N PRO A 54 -0.24 -4.50 8.85
CA PRO A 54 -0.30 -3.25 8.12
C PRO A 54 -0.09 -3.46 6.62
N HIS A 55 -0.87 -2.74 5.82
CA HIS A 55 -0.56 -2.48 4.43
C HIS A 55 0.49 -1.36 4.37
N PHE A 56 1.28 -1.31 3.31
CA PHE A 56 2.22 -0.21 3.10
C PHE A 56 2.48 0.06 1.63
N GLU A 57 2.96 1.26 1.34
CA GLU A 57 3.29 1.74 0.01
C GLU A 57 4.79 2.03 -0.07
N VAL A 58 5.39 1.70 -1.21
CA VAL A 58 6.78 2.07 -1.53
C VAL A 58 6.77 3.08 -2.68
N MET A 59 7.09 4.32 -2.32
CA MET A 59 7.26 5.44 -3.24
C MET A 59 8.65 5.33 -3.91
N GLY A 60 8.70 4.65 -5.06
CA GLY A 60 9.92 4.40 -5.81
C GLY A 60 10.38 5.57 -6.68
N GLU A 61 11.31 5.31 -7.61
CA GLU A 61 11.90 6.33 -8.50
C GLU A 61 10.88 7.07 -9.39
N LYS A 62 9.73 6.45 -9.63
CA LYS A 62 8.64 6.99 -10.47
C LYS A 62 7.51 7.64 -9.67
N TYR A 63 7.63 7.68 -8.34
CA TYR A 63 6.68 8.44 -7.53
C TYR A 63 6.78 9.93 -7.86
N LYS A 64 5.62 10.56 -8.05
CA LYS A 64 5.49 11.99 -8.32
C LYS A 64 4.33 12.53 -7.52
N ASN A 65 4.60 13.50 -6.65
CA ASN A 65 3.55 14.07 -5.82
C ASN A 65 2.51 14.80 -6.69
N ASP A 66 1.22 14.46 -6.50
CA ASP A 66 0.07 15.07 -7.18
C ASP A 66 0.12 15.03 -8.72
N ASP A 67 0.68 13.94 -9.28
CA ASP A 67 0.81 13.72 -10.73
C ASP A 67 0.06 12.45 -11.15
N PRO A 68 -0.79 12.49 -12.21
CA PRO A 68 -1.52 11.32 -12.68
C PRO A 68 -0.62 10.22 -13.29
N ASP A 69 0.64 10.53 -13.60
CA ASP A 69 1.65 9.57 -14.00
C ASP A 69 2.52 9.07 -12.83
N SER A 70 2.18 9.39 -11.58
CA SER A 70 2.83 8.84 -10.39
C SER A 70 2.65 7.32 -10.32
N GLU A 71 3.72 6.59 -9.98
CA GLU A 71 3.68 5.15 -9.72
C GLU A 71 4.12 4.81 -8.29
N GLU A 72 3.39 3.90 -7.65
CA GLU A 72 3.65 3.41 -6.29
C GLU A 72 3.46 1.88 -6.23
N LEU A 73 4.26 1.19 -5.42
CA LEU A 73 4.02 -0.22 -5.12
C LEU A 73 3.20 -0.33 -3.84
N VAL A 74 2.06 -1.01 -3.93
CA VAL A 74 1.13 -1.26 -2.82
C VAL A 74 1.31 -2.70 -2.36
N TYR A 75 1.67 -2.88 -1.08
CA TYR A 75 1.86 -4.18 -0.47
C TYR A 75 0.67 -4.53 0.43
N ILE A 76 -0.04 -5.59 0.07
CA ILE A 76 -1.20 -6.11 0.82
C ILE A 76 -0.81 -7.40 1.53
N PRO A 77 -0.93 -7.47 2.88
CA PRO A 77 -0.54 -8.64 3.65
C PRO A 77 -1.51 -9.80 3.41
N ILE A 78 -0.96 -10.99 3.19
CA ILE A 78 -1.75 -12.18 2.89
C ILE A 78 -1.27 -13.41 3.65
N VAL A 79 -2.18 -14.38 3.80
CA VAL A 79 -1.87 -15.79 4.14
C VAL A 79 -2.50 -16.70 3.09
N SER A 80 -1.94 -17.89 2.91
CA SER A 80 -2.58 -18.94 2.09
C SER A 80 -3.86 -19.42 2.76
N ARG A 81 -4.90 -19.68 1.97
CA ARG A 81 -6.07 -20.47 2.40
C ARG A 81 -5.71 -21.92 2.69
#